data_AF-A0A9D9C5S4-F1
#
_entry.id   AF-A0A9D9C5S4-F1
#
_cell.length_a   1.000
_cell.length_b   1.000
_cell.length_c   1.000
_cell.angle_alpha   90.00
_cell.angle_beta   90.00
_cell.angle_gamma   90.00
#
_symmetry.space_group_name_H-M   'P 1'
#
loop_
_entity.id
_entity.type
_entity.pdbx_description
1 polymer ?
#
loop_
_entity_poly.entity_id
_entity_poly.type
_entity_poly.pdbx_seq_one_letter_code
_entity_poly.pdbx_strand_id
1 'polypeptide(L)'
;MSREWVDAKCWWMACAVGLLVSTRMIVLVPLAILLFPFLVGMKWHRQISVVLLTMLVFLLTFAPFALWDWQSFYHFEMNPWTFQTRQGNISDFVVFLPLVICLAFNHKMNPRRYYRNSAFALAAFVAVTFVHNMYSTENWNLFSSTFDITYISTCLPFCFMSMVDSKDA
;
A
#
# COMPACT_ATOMS: atom_id res chain seq x y z
N MET A 1 -12.97 13.31 -7.06
CA MET A 1 -13.78 12.06 -7.09
C MET A 1 -15.04 12.29 -6.26
N SER A 2 -16.24 12.21 -6.86
CA SER A 2 -17.50 12.37 -6.12
C SER A 2 -17.85 11.08 -5.34
N ARG A 3 -18.54 11.21 -4.20
CA ARG A 3 -18.93 10.04 -3.38
C ARG A 3 -19.83 9.08 -4.15
N GLU A 4 -20.76 9.62 -4.96
CA GLU A 4 -21.67 8.83 -5.78
C GLU A 4 -20.94 7.95 -6.80
N TRP A 5 -19.84 8.44 -7.38
CA TRP A 5 -19.03 7.67 -8.32
C TRP A 5 -18.36 6.48 -7.62
N VAL A 6 -17.83 6.68 -6.41
CA VAL A 6 -17.21 5.61 -5.60
C VAL A 6 -18.23 4.57 -5.22
N ASP A 7 -19.43 5.00 -4.83
CA ASP A 7 -20.53 4.10 -4.49
C ASP A 7 -20.96 3.25 -5.70
N ALA A 8 -21.04 3.85 -6.89
CA ALA A 8 -21.43 3.15 -8.11
C ALA A 8 -20.36 2.17 -8.63
N LYS A 9 -19.07 2.43 -8.35
CA LYS A 9 -17.94 1.64 -8.84
C LYS A 9 -17.17 0.90 -7.74
N CYS A 10 -17.74 0.80 -6.54
CA CYS A 10 -17.08 0.25 -5.35
C CYS A 10 -16.52 -1.17 -5.57
N TRP A 11 -17.21 -2.01 -6.34
CA TRP A 11 -16.75 -3.38 -6.63
C TRP A 11 -15.54 -3.42 -7.55
N TRP A 12 -15.53 -2.59 -8.62
CA TRP A 12 -14.37 -2.47 -9.50
C TRP A 12 -13.14 -1.94 -8.77
N MET A 13 -13.36 -0.97 -7.88
CA MET A 13 -12.32 -0.46 -7.00
C MET A 13 -11.78 -1.56 -6.08
N ALA A 14 -12.63 -2.38 -5.48
CA ALA A 14 -12.21 -3.50 -4.64
C ALA A 14 -11.37 -4.53 -5.42
N CYS A 15 -11.77 -4.88 -6.65
CA CYS A 15 -11.00 -5.77 -7.51
C CYS A 15 -9.64 -5.17 -7.88
N ALA A 16 -9.59 -3.91 -8.27
CA ALA A 16 -8.34 -3.22 -8.61
C ALA A 16 -7.40 -3.15 -7.39
N VAL A 17 -7.93 -2.83 -6.22
CA VAL A 17 -7.14 -2.82 -4.97
C VAL A 17 -6.63 -4.23 -4.66
N GLY A 18 -7.48 -5.27 -4.75
CA GLY A 18 -7.07 -6.65 -4.49
C GLY A 18 -5.92 -7.12 -5.39
N LEU A 19 -5.97 -6.77 -6.68
CA LEU A 19 -4.90 -7.05 -7.64
C LEU A 19 -3.63 -6.22 -7.38
N LEU A 20 -3.76 -4.96 -6.97
CA LEU A 20 -2.58 -4.16 -6.64
C LEU A 20 -1.88 -4.67 -5.38
N VAL A 21 -2.65 -5.06 -4.37
CA VAL A 21 -2.12 -5.61 -3.11
C VAL A 21 -1.43 -6.95 -3.32
N SER A 22 -1.89 -7.77 -4.27
CA SER A 22 -1.22 -9.04 -4.59
C SER A 22 0.14 -8.86 -5.25
N THR A 23 0.45 -7.67 -5.79
CA THR A 23 1.76 -7.39 -6.39
C THR A 23 2.77 -6.81 -5.39
N ARG A 24 2.39 -5.79 -4.62
CA ARG A 24 3.24 -5.14 -3.62
C ARG A 24 2.43 -4.49 -2.50
N MET A 25 2.75 -4.83 -1.25
CA MET A 25 2.10 -4.23 -0.07
C MET A 25 2.31 -2.72 0.05
N ILE A 26 3.43 -2.17 -0.43
CA ILE A 26 3.71 -0.72 -0.36
C ILE A 26 2.67 0.15 -1.09
N VAL A 27 1.97 -0.42 -2.09
CA VAL A 27 0.90 0.27 -2.83
C VAL A 27 -0.30 0.58 -1.93
N LEU A 28 -0.46 -0.13 -0.81
CA LEU A 28 -1.49 0.15 0.19
C LEU A 28 -1.35 1.55 0.79
N VAL A 29 -0.16 2.12 0.88
CA VAL A 29 0.06 3.43 1.52
C VAL A 29 -0.68 4.54 0.75
N PRO A 30 -0.40 4.80 -0.55
CA PRO A 30 -1.12 5.82 -1.31
C PRO A 30 -2.60 5.46 -1.52
N LEU A 31 -2.96 4.18 -1.62
CA LEU A 31 -4.35 3.74 -1.74
C LEU A 31 -5.14 4.01 -0.47
N ALA A 32 -4.57 3.75 0.70
CA ALA A 32 -5.20 4.05 1.98
C ALA A 32 -5.44 5.55 2.13
N ILE A 33 -4.46 6.39 1.82
CA ILE A 33 -4.62 7.86 1.89
C ILE A 33 -5.76 8.34 0.98
N LEU A 34 -5.89 7.73 -0.21
CA LEU A 34 -6.94 8.07 -1.16
C LEU A 34 -8.31 7.57 -0.72
N LEU A 35 -8.42 6.27 -0.41
CA LEU A 35 -9.69 5.55 -0.28
C LEU A 35 -10.27 5.60 1.13
N PHE A 36 -9.44 5.75 2.16
CA PHE A 36 -9.89 5.69 3.56
C PHE A 36 -10.99 6.71 3.89
N PRO A 37 -10.92 7.99 3.44
CA PRO A 37 -12.00 8.96 3.70
C PRO A 37 -13.31 8.60 3.01
N PHE A 38 -13.26 7.91 1.87
CA PHE A 38 -14.45 7.42 1.19
C PHE A 38 -15.01 6.20 1.89
N LEU A 39 -14.16 5.24 2.25
CA LEU A 39 -14.56 4.04 2.98
C LEU A 39 -15.30 4.42 4.26
N VAL A 40 -14.74 5.29 5.11
CA VAL A 40 -15.38 5.73 6.37
C VAL A 40 -16.75 6.39 6.14
N GLY A 41 -16.94 7.06 5.00
CA GLY A 41 -18.21 7.70 4.64
C GLY A 41 -19.29 6.78 4.05
N MET A 42 -18.94 5.53 3.69
CA MET A 42 -19.88 4.57 3.10
C MET A 42 -20.77 3.89 4.15
N LYS A 43 -21.90 3.31 3.70
CA LYS A 43 -22.72 2.43 4.55
C LYS A 43 -21.92 1.19 4.97
N TRP A 44 -22.09 0.75 6.21
CA TRP A 44 -21.33 -0.36 6.81
C TRP A 44 -21.36 -1.65 5.96
N HIS A 45 -22.52 -2.01 5.41
CA HIS A 45 -22.64 -3.21 4.57
C HIS A 45 -21.77 -3.13 3.31
N ARG A 46 -21.65 -1.95 2.68
CA ARG A 46 -20.78 -1.75 1.50
C ARG A 46 -19.30 -1.73 1.87
N GLN A 47 -18.96 -1.14 3.02
CA GLN A 47 -17.58 -1.19 3.54
C GLN A 47 -17.11 -2.64 3.68
N ILE A 48 -17.92 -3.47 4.34
CA ILE A 48 -17.62 -4.90 4.52
C ILE A 48 -17.53 -5.60 3.16
N SER A 49 -18.46 -5.35 2.23
CA SER A 49 -18.40 -5.96 0.89
C SER A 49 -17.11 -5.60 0.13
N VAL A 50 -16.65 -4.35 0.21
CA VAL A 50 -15.40 -3.91 -0.44
C VAL A 50 -14.20 -4.63 0.16
N VAL A 51 -14.12 -4.72 1.49
CA VAL A 51 -13.03 -5.43 2.18
C VAL A 51 -13.02 -6.91 1.84
N LEU A 52 -14.19 -7.57 1.91
CA LEU A 52 -14.32 -8.99 1.60
C LEU A 52 -13.98 -9.29 0.14
N LEU A 53 -14.43 -8.46 -0.81
CA LEU A 53 -14.13 -8.63 -2.23
C LEU A 53 -12.63 -8.40 -2.52
N THR A 54 -12.02 -7.39 -1.89
CA THR A 54 -10.57 -7.15 -1.98
C THR A 54 -9.80 -8.38 -1.50
N MET A 55 -10.19 -8.94 -0.35
CA MET A 55 -9.56 -10.12 0.23
C MET A 55 -9.80 -11.37 -0.63
N LEU A 56 -10.99 -11.54 -1.19
CA LEU A 56 -11.30 -12.61 -2.12
C LEU A 56 -10.41 -12.55 -3.36
N VAL A 57 -10.30 -11.39 -4.01
CA VAL A 57 -9.45 -11.20 -5.20
C VAL A 57 -7.98 -11.45 -4.88
N PHE A 58 -7.51 -10.96 -3.74
CA PHE A 58 -6.16 -11.25 -3.25
C PHE A 58 -5.93 -12.76 -3.12
N LEU A 59 -6.80 -13.48 -2.41
CA LEU A 59 -6.69 -14.94 -2.23
C LEU A 59 -6.78 -15.70 -3.55
N LEU A 60 -7.69 -15.31 -4.45
CA LEU A 60 -7.83 -15.92 -5.77
C LEU A 60 -6.59 -15.71 -6.64
N THR A 61 -5.84 -14.63 -6.44
CA THR A 61 -4.58 -14.42 -7.17
C THR A 61 -3.53 -15.44 -6.75
N PHE A 62 -3.56 -15.90 -5.49
CA PHE A 62 -2.64 -16.91 -4.97
C PHE A 62 -3.17 -18.34 -5.09
N ALA A 63 -4.47 -18.52 -5.32
CA ALA A 63 -5.11 -19.84 -5.39
C ALA A 63 -4.49 -20.78 -6.45
N PRO A 64 -4.14 -20.34 -7.67
CA PRO A 64 -3.47 -21.21 -8.64
C PRO A 64 -2.14 -21.76 -8.11
N PHE A 65 -1.36 -20.94 -7.39
CA PHE A 65 -0.08 -21.36 -6.81
C PHE A 65 -0.26 -22.35 -5.66
N ALA A 66 -1.27 -22.12 -4.81
CA ALA A 66 -1.59 -23.02 -3.72
C ALA A 66 -2.13 -24.38 -4.21
N LEU A 67 -2.91 -24.40 -5.29
CA LEU A 67 -3.47 -25.62 -5.87
C LEU A 67 -2.43 -26.41 -6.70
N TRP A 68 -1.44 -25.74 -7.28
CA TRP A 68 -0.42 -26.37 -8.11
C TRP A 68 0.61 -27.13 -7.27
N ASP A 69 1.14 -26.51 -6.20
CA ASP A 69 2.11 -27.15 -5.31
C ASP A 69 1.96 -26.58 -3.89
N TRP A 70 1.04 -27.16 -3.12
CA TRP A 70 0.73 -26.75 -1.75
C TRP A 70 1.96 -26.81 -0.83
N GLN A 71 2.80 -27.83 -1.01
CA GLN A 71 3.91 -28.11 -0.12
C GLN A 71 5.04 -27.10 -0.32
N SER A 72 5.37 -26.77 -1.57
CA SER A 72 6.30 -25.67 -1.89
C SER A 72 5.70 -24.29 -1.65
N PHE A 73 4.38 -24.13 -1.66
CA PHE A 73 3.79 -22.81 -1.40
C PHE A 73 3.87 -22.41 0.08
N TYR A 74 3.61 -23.32 1.02
CA TYR A 74 3.61 -23.01 2.46
C TYR A 74 4.95 -23.28 3.17
N HIS A 75 5.73 -24.28 2.73
CA HIS A 75 6.94 -24.71 3.45
C HIS A 75 8.25 -24.23 2.80
N PHE A 76 8.21 -23.61 1.63
CA PHE A 76 9.40 -23.13 0.95
C PHE A 76 9.73 -21.69 1.34
N GLU A 77 11.00 -21.44 1.66
CA GLU A 77 11.49 -20.13 2.11
C GLU A 77 11.26 -19.01 1.08
N MET A 78 11.05 -19.34 -0.20
CA MET A 78 10.87 -18.40 -1.30
C MET A 78 9.45 -18.43 -1.91
N ASN A 79 8.43 -18.49 -1.07
CA ASN A 79 7.06 -18.34 -1.55
C ASN A 79 6.74 -16.86 -1.89
N PRO A 80 5.69 -16.59 -2.70
CA PRO A 80 5.30 -15.23 -3.07
C PRO A 80 4.97 -14.30 -1.89
N TRP A 81 4.67 -14.88 -0.72
CA TRP A 81 4.39 -14.14 0.50
C TRP A 81 5.69 -13.64 1.14
N THR A 82 6.72 -14.48 1.20
CA THR A 82 8.05 -14.12 1.67
C THR A 82 8.65 -13.02 0.81
N PHE A 83 8.46 -13.05 -0.52
CA PHE A 83 8.94 -11.96 -1.38
C PHE A 83 8.27 -10.61 -1.11
N GLN A 84 6.99 -10.62 -0.70
CA GLN A 84 6.26 -9.39 -0.36
C GLN A 84 6.62 -8.87 1.04
N THR A 85 6.84 -9.76 2.01
CA THR A 85 7.13 -9.40 3.41
C THR A 85 8.63 -9.20 3.69
N ARG A 86 9.53 -9.74 2.86
CA ARG A 86 10.99 -9.55 3.00
C ARG A 86 11.41 -8.08 2.89
N GLN A 87 10.61 -7.25 2.23
CA GLN A 87 10.89 -5.83 2.05
C GLN A 87 10.18 -4.92 3.05
N GLY A 88 9.23 -5.46 3.83
CA GLY A 88 8.47 -4.69 4.80
C GLY A 88 8.07 -5.57 5.97
N ASN A 89 8.63 -5.28 7.15
CA ASN A 89 8.25 -6.00 8.34
C ASN A 89 6.80 -5.65 8.71
N ILE A 90 6.00 -6.63 9.12
CA ILE A 90 4.61 -6.43 9.51
C ILE A 90 4.51 -5.43 10.67
N SER A 91 5.52 -5.42 11.55
CA SER A 91 5.66 -4.43 12.63
C SER A 91 5.65 -2.98 12.11
N ASP A 92 6.33 -2.73 11.00
CA ASP A 92 6.52 -1.39 10.45
C ASP A 92 5.20 -0.86 9.89
N PHE A 93 4.42 -1.75 9.27
CA PHE A 93 3.06 -1.42 8.81
C PHE A 93 2.13 -1.04 9.96
N VAL A 94 2.20 -1.74 11.10
CA VAL A 94 1.39 -1.42 12.28
C VAL A 94 1.77 -0.05 12.86
N VAL A 95 3.07 0.24 12.94
CA VAL A 95 3.58 1.54 13.41
C VAL A 95 3.21 2.67 12.45
N PHE A 96 3.15 2.39 11.14
CA PHE A 96 2.79 3.40 10.13
C PHE A 96 1.29 3.65 10.01
N LEU A 97 0.44 2.71 10.45
CA LEU A 97 -1.01 2.80 10.29
C LEU A 97 -1.60 4.12 10.84
N PRO A 98 -1.24 4.61 12.05
CA PRO A 98 -1.74 5.88 12.57
C PRO A 98 -1.32 7.09 11.71
N LEU A 99 -0.07 7.10 11.20
CA LEU A 99 0.44 8.17 10.36
C LEU A 99 -0.36 8.24 9.04
N VAL A 100 -0.56 7.09 8.40
CA VAL A 100 -1.32 6.98 7.15
C VAL A 100 -2.77 7.42 7.35
N ILE A 101 -3.42 7.02 8.45
CA ILE A 101 -4.78 7.45 8.78
C ILE A 101 -4.86 8.97 8.99
N CYS A 102 -3.91 9.56 9.73
CA CYS A 102 -3.86 11.00 9.96
C CYS A 102 -3.69 11.77 8.64
N LEU A 103 -2.79 11.31 7.78
CA LEU A 103 -2.56 11.88 6.45
C LEU A 103 -3.75 11.70 5.51
N ALA A 104 -4.50 10.60 5.63
CA ALA A 104 -5.70 10.33 4.86
C ALA A 104 -6.78 11.39 5.13
N PHE A 105 -7.03 11.74 6.39
CA PHE A 105 -8.02 12.77 6.73
C PHE A 105 -7.56 14.19 6.40
N ASN A 106 -6.26 14.46 6.43
CA ASN A 106 -5.71 15.80 6.19
C ASN A 106 -5.84 16.26 4.72
N HIS A 107 -5.97 15.33 3.76
CA HIS A 107 -5.94 15.71 2.34
C HIS A 107 -7.18 16.51 1.90
N LYS A 108 -8.32 16.43 2.62
CA LYS A 108 -9.56 17.19 2.38
C LYS A 108 -10.01 17.22 0.91
N MET A 109 -9.89 16.08 0.21
CA MET A 109 -10.23 15.95 -1.22
C MET A 109 -9.43 16.84 -2.19
N ASN A 110 -8.35 17.48 -1.73
CA ASN A 110 -7.47 18.28 -2.59
C ASN A 110 -6.41 17.38 -3.24
N PRO A 111 -6.34 17.29 -4.58
CA PRO A 111 -5.38 16.44 -5.29
C PRO A 111 -3.92 16.73 -4.92
N ARG A 112 -3.54 18.01 -4.79
CA ARG A 112 -2.18 18.42 -4.43
C ARG A 112 -1.80 17.94 -3.04
N ARG A 113 -2.73 18.03 -2.08
CA ARG A 113 -2.50 17.52 -0.71
C ARG A 113 -2.43 16.00 -0.68
N TYR A 114 -3.23 15.31 -1.50
CA TYR A 114 -3.14 13.86 -1.67
C TYR A 114 -1.74 13.45 -2.13
N TYR A 115 -1.25 14.00 -3.25
CA TYR A 115 0.06 13.66 -3.78
C TYR A 115 1.19 13.95 -2.78
N ARG A 116 1.15 15.11 -2.11
CA ARG A 116 2.13 15.46 -1.07
C ARG A 116 2.09 14.49 0.11
N ASN A 117 0.89 14.15 0.60
CA ASN A 117 0.74 13.24 1.73
C ASN A 117 1.18 11.82 1.37
N SER A 118 0.88 11.35 0.16
CA SER A 118 1.35 10.06 -0.35
C SER A 118 2.87 10.02 -0.53
N ALA A 119 3.48 11.08 -1.07
CA ALA A 119 4.93 11.20 -1.18
C ALA A 119 5.61 11.14 0.20
N PHE A 120 5.11 11.91 1.16
CA PHE A 120 5.62 11.93 2.53
C PHE A 120 5.46 10.58 3.22
N ALA A 121 4.29 9.95 3.13
CA ALA A 121 4.03 8.65 3.74
C ALA A 121 4.92 7.55 3.15
N LEU A 122 5.10 7.53 1.83
CA LEU A 122 5.98 6.57 1.16
C LEU A 122 7.46 6.78 1.53
N ALA A 123 7.94 8.02 1.50
CA ALA A 123 9.32 8.33 1.87
C ALA A 123 9.60 7.97 3.33
N ALA A 124 8.69 8.32 4.23
CA ALA A 124 8.81 7.98 5.65
C ALA A 124 8.76 6.46 5.86
N PHE A 125 7.87 5.73 5.18
CA PHE A 125 7.77 4.28 5.28
C PHE A 125 9.07 3.60 4.87
N VAL A 126 9.61 3.97 3.70
CA VAL A 126 10.88 3.43 3.21
C VAL A 126 12.03 3.76 4.16
N ALA A 127 12.10 4.99 4.67
CA ALA A 127 13.15 5.41 5.60
C ALA A 127 13.10 4.63 6.92
N VAL A 128 11.92 4.45 7.50
CA VAL A 128 11.77 3.72 8.78
C VAL A 128 12.06 2.23 8.59
N THR A 129 11.52 1.61 7.55
CA THR A 129 11.80 0.20 7.27
C THR A 129 13.28 -0.03 6.96
N PHE A 130 13.95 0.93 6.31
CA PHE A 130 15.40 0.88 6.11
C PHE A 130 16.16 0.89 7.45
N VAL A 131 15.86 1.85 8.32
CA VAL A 131 16.51 1.97 9.65
C VAL A 131 16.23 0.75 10.52
N HIS A 132 14.98 0.26 10.52
CA HIS A 132 14.58 -0.91 11.29
C HIS A 132 15.31 -2.17 10.81
N ASN A 133 15.46 -2.35 9.50
CA ASN A 133 16.22 -3.48 8.95
C ASN A 133 17.71 -3.38 9.25
N MET A 134 18.32 -2.20 9.16
CA MET A 134 19.72 -1.99 9.55
C MET A 134 19.95 -2.35 11.03
N TYR A 135 19.02 -1.94 11.89
CA TYR A 135 19.07 -2.27 13.31
C TYR A 135 18.88 -3.78 13.56
N SER A 136 17.90 -4.41 12.91
CA SER A 136 17.58 -5.84 13.10
C SER A 136 18.63 -6.79 12.52
N THR A 137 19.39 -6.37 11.50
CA THR A 137 20.42 -7.19 10.85
C THR A 137 21.84 -6.83 11.29
N GLU A 138 21.99 -5.84 12.19
CA GLU A 138 23.26 -5.23 12.61
C GLU A 138 24.13 -4.75 11.43
N ASN A 139 23.53 -4.60 10.24
CA ASN A 139 24.22 -4.29 9.01
C ASN A 139 24.03 -2.81 8.67
N TRP A 140 25.05 -2.02 8.98
CA TRP A 140 25.05 -0.58 8.73
C TRP A 140 25.56 -0.20 7.32
N ASN A 141 25.85 -1.18 6.47
CA ASN A 141 26.31 -0.91 5.12
C ASN A 141 25.12 -0.52 4.22
N LEU A 142 25.12 0.75 3.81
CA LEU A 142 24.09 1.38 2.99
C LEU A 142 23.90 0.70 1.61
N PHE A 143 24.93 0.03 1.09
CA PHE A 143 24.90 -0.64 -0.22
C PHE A 143 24.81 -2.16 -0.11
N SER A 144 24.46 -2.69 1.07
CA SER A 144 24.25 -4.12 1.24
C SER A 144 22.97 -4.58 0.53
N SER A 145 22.97 -5.83 0.06
CA SER A 145 21.81 -6.44 -0.61
C SER A 145 20.60 -6.68 0.31
N THR A 146 20.73 -6.36 1.60
CA THR A 146 19.71 -6.57 2.64
C THR A 146 18.54 -5.62 2.47
N PHE A 147 18.76 -4.40 1.97
CA PHE A 147 17.69 -3.48 1.63
C PHE A 147 18.10 -2.52 0.51
N ASP A 148 17.24 -2.37 -0.51
CA ASP A 148 17.53 -1.54 -1.67
C ASP A 148 16.99 -0.12 -1.47
N ILE A 149 17.87 0.89 -1.38
CA ILE A 149 17.46 2.30 -1.27
C ILE A 149 16.63 2.77 -2.48
N THR A 150 16.65 2.03 -3.58
CA THR A 150 15.85 2.28 -4.79
C THR A 150 14.35 2.38 -4.50
N TYR A 151 13.84 1.82 -3.39
CA TYR A 151 12.44 1.99 -2.97
C TYR A 151 12.02 3.44 -2.72
N ILE A 152 12.97 4.34 -2.42
CA ILE A 152 12.71 5.79 -2.35
C ILE A 152 12.16 6.30 -3.69
N SER A 153 12.57 5.72 -4.82
CA SER A 153 12.09 6.11 -6.15
C SER A 153 10.57 5.97 -6.30
N THR A 154 9.92 5.13 -5.48
CA THR A 154 8.46 4.95 -5.45
C THR A 154 7.72 6.23 -5.04
N CYS A 155 8.36 7.14 -4.30
CA CYS A 155 7.73 8.41 -3.91
C CYS A 155 7.85 9.49 -4.99
N LEU A 156 8.79 9.39 -5.92
CA LEU A 156 9.09 10.42 -6.92
C LEU A 156 7.89 10.81 -7.79
N PRO A 157 7.06 9.88 -8.31
CA PRO A 157 5.87 10.26 -9.07
C PRO A 157 4.92 11.15 -8.27
N PHE A 158 4.75 10.87 -6.98
CA PHE A 158 3.90 11.65 -6.08
C PHE A 158 4.53 13.01 -5.75
N CYS A 159 5.86 13.08 -5.62
CA CYS A 159 6.59 14.35 -5.47
C CYS A 159 6.34 15.25 -6.68
N PHE A 160 6.56 14.74 -7.89
CA PHE A 160 6.35 15.52 -9.11
C PHE A 160 4.90 15.98 -9.26
N MET A 161 3.93 15.09 -9.07
CA MET A 161 2.51 15.45 -9.14
C MET A 161 2.08 16.44 -8.07
N SER A 162 2.77 16.52 -6.93
CA SER A 162 2.49 17.54 -5.89
C SER A 162 3.01 18.94 -6.23
N MET A 163 3.98 19.01 -7.15
CA MET A 163 4.59 20.25 -7.63
C MET A 163 3.88 20.83 -8.85
N VAL A 164 3.16 20.00 -9.61
CA VAL A 164 2.29 20.46 -10.70
C VAL A 164 1.21 21.38 -10.12
N ASP A 165 1.24 22.65 -10.53
CA ASP A 165 0.30 23.66 -10.04
C ASP A 165 -1.08 23.41 -10.66
N SER A 166 -2.13 23.46 -9.84
CA SER A 166 -3.51 23.20 -10.24
C SER A 166 -4.14 24.34 -11.07
N LYS A 167 -3.32 25.20 -11.69
CA LYS A 167 -3.80 26.25 -12.59
C LYS A 167 -4.06 25.74 -14.01
N ASP A 168 -3.54 24.56 -14.34
CA ASP A 168 -3.62 23.96 -15.68
C ASP A 168 -4.48 22.68 -15.72
N ALA A 169 -5.36 22.46 -14.74
CA ALA A 169 -6.26 21.29 -14.65
C ALA A 169 -7.73 21.67 -14.45
#